data_AF-A0A538GCB5-F1
#
_entry.id   AF-A0A538GCB5-F1
#
_cell.length_a   1.000
_cell.length_b   1.000
_cell.length_c   1.000
_cell.angle_alpha   90.00
_cell.angle_beta   90.00
_cell.angle_gamma   90.00
#
_symmetry.space_group_name_H-M   'P 1'
#
loop_
_entity.id
_entity.type
_entity.pdbx_description
1 polymer ?
#
loop_
_entity_poly.entity_id
_entity_poly.type
_entity_poly.pdbx_seq_one_letter_code
_entity_poly.pdbx_strand_id
1 'polypeptide(L)'
;MEKEVHVAEVKAFKTKSGNTRFVLRDDEGKEYTTFREGIARQALAAEGGRARIECHEEQRNGFTNVYLDKVEPLEDCEESSEAADRDAEEVAWRTAVDAAPWLLGDKPKQSVPPKRFFEKLKPFKELVAEDIRDGDDA
;
A
#
# COMPACT_ATOMS: atom_id res chain seq x y z
N MET A 1 -14.11 25.63 -18.89
CA MET A 1 -14.70 24.30 -18.60
C MET A 1 -13.88 23.69 -17.50
N GLU A 2 -14.52 23.11 -16.50
CA GLU A 2 -13.84 22.49 -15.37
C GLU A 2 -14.10 20.99 -15.38
N LYS A 3 -13.08 20.18 -15.09
CA LYS A 3 -13.20 18.73 -15.03
C LYS A 3 -12.06 18.08 -14.26
N GLU A 4 -12.28 16.85 -13.83
CA GLU A 4 -11.26 16.01 -13.21
C GLU A 4 -10.69 15.04 -14.24
N VAL A 5 -9.38 14.87 -14.26
CA VAL A 5 -8.65 14.00 -15.19
C VAL A 5 -7.56 13.23 -14.46
N HIS A 6 -7.20 12.05 -14.98
CA HIS A 6 -6.01 11.33 -14.53
C HIS A 6 -4.84 11.68 -15.45
N VAL A 7 -3.76 12.23 -14.90
CA VAL A 7 -2.65 12.77 -15.68
C VAL A 7 -1.66 11.65 -16.00
N ALA A 8 -1.66 11.19 -17.25
CA ALA A 8 -0.77 10.12 -17.69
C ALA A 8 0.67 10.60 -17.93
N GLU A 9 0.85 11.75 -18.58
CA GLU A 9 2.17 12.33 -18.84
C GLU A 9 2.12 13.84 -19.05
N VAL A 10 3.19 14.55 -18.67
CA VAL A 10 3.35 15.98 -18.98
C VAL A 10 4.66 16.23 -19.73
N LYS A 11 4.54 16.72 -20.98
CA LYS A 11 5.68 16.98 -21.87
C LYS A 11 5.96 18.47 -22.02
N ALA A 12 7.24 18.86 -21.97
CA ALA A 12 7.69 20.21 -22.22
C ALA A 12 8.40 20.32 -23.58
N PHE A 13 7.92 21.21 -24.45
CA PHE A 13 8.47 21.48 -25.77
C PHE A 13 8.96 22.92 -25.87
N LYS A 14 10.22 23.13 -26.26
CA LYS A 14 10.71 24.46 -26.60
C LYS A 14 10.20 24.88 -27.98
N THR A 15 9.49 26.00 -28.03
CA THR A 15 9.04 26.60 -29.29
C THR A 15 10.16 27.37 -29.96
N LYS A 16 10.03 27.58 -31.28
CA LYS A 16 11.00 28.37 -32.08
C LYS A 16 11.16 29.81 -31.59
N SER A 17 10.14 30.34 -30.92
CA SER A 17 10.11 31.69 -30.35
C SER A 17 10.77 31.79 -28.98
N GLY A 18 11.30 30.69 -28.43
CA GLY A 18 11.95 30.64 -27.12
C GLY A 18 11.01 30.36 -25.94
N ASN A 19 9.69 30.32 -26.16
CA ASN A 19 8.72 29.98 -25.11
C ASN A 19 8.60 28.46 -24.93
N THR A 20 8.33 27.99 -23.71
CA THR A 20 8.13 26.57 -23.40
C THR A 20 6.64 26.25 -23.42
N ARG A 21 6.24 25.31 -24.28
CA ARG A 21 4.89 24.75 -24.33
C ARG A 21 4.87 23.49 -23.49
N PHE A 22 3.96 23.42 -22.53
CA PHE A 22 3.68 22.21 -21.78
C PHE A 22 2.42 21.56 -22.32
N VAL A 23 2.46 20.25 -22.52
CA VAL A 23 1.34 19.44 -23.00
C VAL A 23 1.08 18.37 -21.94
N LEU A 24 -0.07 18.48 -21.29
CA LEU A 24 -0.61 17.46 -20.39
C LEU A 24 -1.45 16.50 -21.21
N ARG A 25 -1.25 15.20 -21.01
CA ARG A 25 -2.06 14.15 -21.60
C ARG A 25 -2.72 13.34 -20.50
N ASP A 26 -4.01 13.09 -20.64
CA ASP A 26 -4.75 12.20 -19.75
C ASP A 26 -4.70 10.73 -20.20
N ASP A 27 -5.23 9.84 -19.38
CA ASP A 27 -5.36 8.41 -19.65
C ASP A 27 -6.27 8.10 -20.86
N GLU A 28 -7.27 8.94 -21.10
CA GLU A 28 -8.14 8.88 -22.29
C GLU A 28 -7.45 9.34 -23.58
N GLY A 29 -6.25 9.91 -23.48
CA GLY A 29 -5.45 10.37 -24.61
C GLY A 29 -5.82 11.78 -25.13
N LYS A 30 -6.59 12.55 -24.36
CA LYS A 30 -6.89 13.95 -24.66
C LYS A 30 -5.74 14.84 -24.17
N GLU A 31 -5.40 15.81 -25.01
CA GLU A 31 -4.25 16.70 -24.80
C GLU A 31 -4.69 18.11 -24.40
N TYR A 32 -4.00 18.67 -23.41
CA TYR A 32 -4.23 20.02 -22.90
C TYR A 32 -2.92 20.78 -22.89
N THR A 33 -2.94 22.02 -23.35
CA THR A 33 -1.73 22.82 -23.53
C THR A 33 -1.67 23.99 -22.55
N THR A 34 -0.50 24.31 -22.02
CA THR A 34 -0.26 25.59 -21.36
C THR A 34 1.12 26.15 -21.69
N PHE A 35 1.23 27.47 -21.63
CA PHE A 35 2.49 28.21 -21.73
C PHE A 35 2.87 28.87 -20.40
N ARG A 36 2.00 28.80 -19.39
CA ARG A 36 2.24 29.43 -18.09
C ARG A 36 2.99 28.46 -17.20
N GLU A 37 4.19 28.84 -16.78
CA GLU A 37 5.06 27.99 -15.95
C GLU A 37 4.43 27.61 -14.60
N GLY A 38 3.62 28.50 -14.00
CA GLY A 38 2.92 28.21 -12.75
C GLY A 38 1.94 27.05 -12.88
N ILE A 39 1.15 27.05 -13.97
CA ILE A 39 0.20 25.98 -14.28
C ILE A 39 0.96 24.71 -14.67
N ALA A 40 2.04 24.84 -15.44
CA ALA A 40 2.88 23.72 -15.83
C ALA A 40 3.49 23.00 -14.62
N ARG A 41 3.93 23.75 -13.60
CA ARG A 41 4.45 23.16 -12.37
C ARG A 41 3.39 22.35 -11.62
N GLN A 42 2.14 22.84 -11.58
CA GLN A 42 1.02 22.11 -10.99
C GLN A 42 0.67 20.86 -11.79
N ALA A 43 0.67 20.96 -13.13
CA ALA A 43 0.50 19.83 -14.03
C ALA A 43 1.56 18.74 -13.81
N LEU A 44 2.84 19.13 -13.69
CA LEU A 44 3.94 18.22 -13.39
C LEU A 44 3.81 17.59 -12.00
N ALA A 45 3.32 18.34 -11.01
CA ALA A 45 3.09 17.83 -9.67
C ALA A 45 1.95 16.80 -9.61
N ALA A 46 1.03 16.84 -10.58
CA ALA A 46 -0.06 15.89 -10.70
C ALA A 46 0.25 14.72 -11.65
N GLU A 47 1.44 14.65 -12.25
CA GLU A 47 1.82 13.58 -13.17
C GLU A 47 1.75 12.21 -12.47
N GLY A 48 1.00 11.27 -13.05
CA GLY A 48 0.74 9.95 -12.49
C GLY A 48 -0.44 9.88 -11.51
N GLY A 49 -1.12 11.01 -11.24
CA GLY A 49 -2.25 11.07 -10.30
C GLY A 49 -3.47 11.81 -10.87
N ARG A 50 -4.48 12.03 -10.03
CA ARG A 50 -5.66 12.81 -10.39
C ARG A 50 -5.44 14.31 -10.23
N ALA A 51 -6.05 15.09 -11.13
CA ALA A 51 -6.08 16.54 -11.04
C ALA A 51 -7.43 17.11 -11.47
N ARG A 52 -7.86 18.17 -10.79
CA ARG A 52 -8.93 19.04 -11.26
C ARG A 52 -8.32 20.11 -12.16
N ILE A 53 -8.77 20.16 -13.40
CA ILE A 53 -8.28 21.11 -14.40
C ILE A 53 -9.39 22.06 -14.83
N GLU A 54 -9.02 23.32 -15.03
CA GLU A 54 -9.84 24.30 -15.71
C GLU A 54 -9.22 24.57 -17.09
N CYS A 55 -10.02 24.45 -18.14
CA CYS A 55 -9.57 24.62 -19.52
C CYS A 55 -10.59 25.36 -20.40
N HIS A 56 -10.10 26.06 -21.42
CA HIS A 56 -10.91 26.63 -22.48
C HIS A 56 -10.49 26.07 -23.84
N GLU A 57 -11.43 26.04 -24.77
CA GLU A 57 -11.21 25.58 -26.14
C GLU A 57 -11.08 26.79 -27.06
N GLU A 58 -10.05 26.78 -27.91
CA GLU A 58 -9.85 27.78 -28.95
C GLU A 58 -9.78 27.08 -30.31
N GLN A 59 -10.67 27.48 -31.22
CA GLN A 59 -10.61 27.03 -32.61
C GLN A 59 -9.71 27.95 -33.41
N ARG A 60 -8.63 27.39 -33.96
CA ARG A 60 -7.72 28.11 -34.86
C ARG A 60 -7.39 27.23 -36.07
N ASN A 61 -7.60 27.79 -37.27
CA ASN A 61 -7.31 27.12 -38.54
C ASN A 61 -7.98 25.73 -38.70
N GLY A 62 -9.17 25.53 -38.12
CA GLY A 62 -9.89 24.25 -38.19
C GLY A 62 -9.45 23.20 -37.14
N PHE A 63 -8.53 23.55 -36.24
CA PHE A 63 -8.14 22.71 -35.12
C PHE A 63 -8.71 23.27 -33.81
N THR A 64 -9.27 22.40 -32.98
CA THR A 64 -9.70 22.73 -31.60
C THR A 64 -8.54 22.49 -30.66
N ASN A 65 -7.91 23.56 -30.20
CA ASN A 65 -6.86 23.48 -29.18
C ASN A 65 -7.49 23.68 -27.81
N VAL A 66 -7.10 22.85 -26.84
CA VAL A 66 -7.57 22.97 -25.45
C VAL A 66 -6.44 23.54 -24.60
N TYR A 67 -6.68 24.67 -23.95
CA TYR A 67 -5.69 25.34 -23.12
C TYR A 67 -6.03 25.24 -21.64
N LEU A 68 -5.03 25.01 -20.79
CA LEU A 68 -5.18 24.96 -19.34
C LEU A 68 -5.08 26.36 -18.74
N ASP A 69 -6.10 26.72 -17.96
CA ASP A 69 -6.18 27.95 -17.16
C ASP A 69 -5.79 27.72 -15.71
N LYS A 70 -6.05 26.52 -15.18
CA LYS A 70 -5.73 26.14 -13.80
C LYS A 70 -5.57 24.63 -13.69
N VAL A 71 -4.66 24.19 -12.82
CA VAL A 71 -4.49 22.77 -12.46
C VAL A 71 -4.38 22.67 -10.94
N GLU A 72 -5.25 21.88 -10.34
CA GLU A 72 -5.23 21.56 -8.92
C GLU A 72 -4.99 20.05 -8.80
N PRO A 73 -3.80 19.62 -8.36
CA PRO A 73 -3.55 18.22 -8.03
C PRO A 73 -4.55 17.81 -6.95
N LEU A 74 -5.26 16.72 -7.20
CA LEU A 74 -6.10 16.09 -6.19
C LEU A 74 -5.24 15.04 -5.53
N GLU A 75 -5.10 15.11 -4.20
CA GLU A 75 -4.44 14.05 -3.46
C GLU A 75 -5.22 12.76 -3.71
N ASP A 76 -4.58 11.80 -4.35
CA ASP A 76 -5.06 10.43 -4.40
C ASP A 76 -4.97 9.88 -2.97
N CYS A 77 -6.04 10.08 -2.20
CA CYS A 77 -6.28 9.34 -0.95
C CYS A 77 -6.39 7.81 -1.15
N GLU A 78 -6.11 7.30 -2.35
CA GLU A 78 -6.02 5.90 -2.70
C GLU A 78 -4.58 5.35 -2.61
N GLU A 79 -3.55 6.18 -2.34
CA GLU A 79 -2.19 5.70 -2.01
C GLU A 79 -1.97 5.42 -0.51
N SER A 80 -3.03 5.52 0.31
CA SER A 80 -3.00 5.06 1.71
C SER A 80 -3.75 3.74 1.93
N SER A 81 -4.29 3.09 0.89
CA SER A 81 -4.88 1.75 1.04
C SER A 81 -3.91 0.65 0.62
N GLU A 82 -3.25 0.71 -0.55
CA GLU A 82 -2.33 -0.38 -0.96
C GLU A 82 -0.95 -0.35 -0.27
N ALA A 83 -0.49 0.82 0.17
CA ALA A 83 0.70 0.91 1.02
C ALA A 83 0.38 0.46 2.45
N ALA A 84 -0.77 0.88 3.00
CA ALA A 84 -1.21 0.42 4.33
C ALA A 84 -1.62 -1.05 4.34
N ASP A 85 -2.15 -1.60 3.25
CA ASP A 85 -2.50 -3.02 3.11
C ASP A 85 -1.24 -3.87 2.97
N ARG A 86 -0.21 -3.39 2.24
CA ARG A 86 1.12 -4.02 2.25
C ARG A 86 1.79 -3.96 3.63
N ASP A 87 1.70 -2.83 4.32
CA ASP A 87 2.21 -2.70 5.69
C ASP A 87 1.45 -3.61 6.67
N ALA A 88 0.12 -3.73 6.51
CA ALA A 88 -0.72 -4.61 7.32
C ALA A 88 -0.43 -6.10 7.04
N GLU A 89 -0.25 -6.47 5.76
CA GLU A 89 0.17 -7.82 5.36
C GLU A 89 1.56 -8.16 5.93
N GLU A 90 2.55 -7.27 5.81
CA GLU A 90 3.88 -7.50 6.38
C GLU A 90 3.85 -7.65 7.91
N VAL A 91 3.05 -6.85 8.61
CA VAL A 91 2.84 -6.97 10.07
C VAL A 91 2.13 -8.29 10.42
N ALA A 92 1.16 -8.71 9.64
CA ALA A 92 0.46 -9.98 9.82
C ALA A 92 1.40 -11.18 9.65
N TRP A 93 2.23 -11.18 8.59
CA TRP A 93 3.25 -12.21 8.36
C TRP A 93 4.29 -12.27 9.47
N ARG A 94 4.79 -11.11 9.94
CA ARG A 94 5.74 -11.04 11.06
C ARG A 94 5.13 -11.57 12.35
N THR A 95 3.89 -11.19 12.65
CA THR A 95 3.16 -11.66 13.84
C THR A 95 2.89 -13.17 13.77
N ALA A 96 2.56 -13.70 12.61
CA ALA A 96 2.37 -15.15 12.42
C ALA A 96 3.67 -15.94 12.63
N VAL A 97 4.82 -15.42 12.16
CA VAL A 97 6.15 -16.03 12.38
C VAL A 97 6.55 -15.97 13.86
N ASP A 98 6.31 -14.85 14.54
CA ASP A 98 6.61 -14.69 15.97
C ASP A 98 5.71 -15.54 16.86
N ALA A 99 4.47 -15.83 16.42
CA ALA A 99 3.53 -16.71 17.11
C ALA A 99 3.74 -18.20 16.79
N ALA A 100 4.40 -18.54 15.68
CA ALA A 100 4.63 -19.93 15.26
C ALA A 100 5.30 -20.82 16.32
N PRO A 101 6.29 -20.36 17.10
CA PRO A 101 6.90 -21.16 18.17
C PRO A 101 5.95 -21.51 19.31
N TRP A 102 4.92 -20.70 19.54
CA TRP A 102 3.93 -20.91 20.61
C TRP A 102 2.74 -21.75 20.14
N LEU A 103 2.42 -21.71 18.85
CA LEU A 103 1.42 -22.56 18.21
C LEU A 103 1.94 -23.98 17.93
N LEU A 104 3.23 -24.11 17.63
CA LEU A 104 3.91 -25.39 17.44
C LEU A 104 4.64 -25.76 18.73
N GLY A 105 3.91 -26.29 19.71
CA GLY A 105 4.49 -26.78 20.97
C GLY A 105 5.76 -27.59 20.73
N ASP A 106 6.88 -27.08 21.23
CA ASP A 106 8.24 -27.57 20.97
C ASP A 106 8.35 -29.07 21.28
N LYS A 107 8.88 -29.87 20.35
CA LYS A 107 9.23 -31.27 20.64
C LYS A 107 10.43 -31.28 21.59
N PRO A 108 10.44 -32.11 22.65
CA PRO A 108 11.57 -32.14 23.58
C PRO A 108 12.87 -32.48 22.83
N LYS A 109 13.92 -31.66 23.04
CA LYS A 109 15.23 -31.75 22.37
C LYS A 109 15.97 -33.08 22.57
N GLN A 110 15.49 -33.96 23.44
CA GLN A 110 16.08 -35.28 23.65
C GLN A 110 14.99 -36.33 23.87
N SER A 111 14.95 -37.34 23.00
CA SER A 111 14.11 -38.52 23.18
C SER A 111 14.67 -39.32 24.35
N VAL A 112 13.98 -39.29 25.50
CA VAL A 112 14.34 -40.12 26.65
C VAL A 112 13.76 -41.52 26.41
N PRO A 113 14.56 -42.60 26.46
CA PRO A 113 14.06 -43.95 26.24
C PRO A 113 12.91 -44.29 27.22
N PRO A 114 11.83 -44.95 26.77
CA PRO A 114 10.60 -45.13 27.55
C PRO A 114 10.80 -45.70 28.96
N LYS A 115 11.78 -46.60 29.16
CA LYS A 115 12.09 -47.18 30.47
C LYS A 115 12.55 -46.15 31.49
N ARG A 116 13.38 -45.18 31.10
CA ARG A 116 13.86 -44.11 32.01
C ARG A 116 12.80 -43.07 32.30
N PHE A 117 11.89 -42.84 31.35
CA PHE A 117 10.76 -41.94 31.56
C PHE A 117 9.79 -42.51 32.59
N PHE A 118 9.52 -43.82 32.52
CA PHE A 118 8.69 -44.53 33.50
C PHE A 118 9.29 -44.50 34.91
N GLU A 119 10.60 -44.75 35.06
CA GLU A 119 11.27 -44.66 36.36
C GLU A 119 11.20 -43.26 36.97
N LYS A 120 11.30 -42.20 36.15
CA LYS A 120 11.22 -40.82 36.60
C LYS A 120 9.79 -40.39 36.99
N LEU A 121 8.78 -40.96 36.36
CA LEU A 121 7.36 -40.70 36.65
C LEU A 121 6.79 -41.54 37.79
N LYS A 122 7.45 -42.64 38.16
CA LYS A 122 6.97 -43.56 39.19
C LYS A 122 6.74 -42.89 40.56
N PRO A 123 7.63 -42.03 41.09
CA PRO A 123 7.41 -41.38 42.38
C PRO A 123 6.20 -40.42 42.35
N PHE A 124 5.98 -39.75 41.22
CA PHE A 124 4.85 -38.83 41.06
C PHE A 124 3.53 -39.59 40.97
N LYS A 125 3.51 -40.73 40.26
CA LYS A 125 2.34 -41.61 40.20
C LYS A 125 1.98 -42.21 41.56
N GLU A 126 2.99 -42.57 42.37
CA GLU A 126 2.76 -43.08 43.73
C GLU A 126 2.17 -42.00 44.64
N LEU A 127 2.72 -40.77 44.63
CA LEU A 127 2.19 -39.64 45.42
C LEU A 127 0.76 -39.24 45.02
N VAL A 128 0.45 -39.20 43.71
CA VAL A 128 -0.91 -38.88 43.23
C VAL A 128 -1.89 -40.02 43.56
N ALA A 129 -1.44 -41.27 43.50
CA ALA A 129 -2.28 -42.40 43.87
C ALA A 129 -2.51 -42.51 45.39
N GLU A 130 -1.66 -41.93 46.22
CA GLU A 130 -1.88 -41.78 47.67
C GLU A 130 -2.83 -40.61 47.93
N ASP A 131 -2.63 -39.46 47.30
CA ASP A 131 -3.50 -38.27 47.44
C ASP A 131 -4.96 -38.54 47.02
N ILE A 132 -5.16 -39.29 45.92
CA ILE A 132 -6.51 -39.70 45.49
C ILE A 132 -7.14 -40.69 46.48
N ARG A 133 -6.34 -41.55 47.15
CA ARG A 133 -6.86 -42.49 48.15
C ARG A 133 -7.22 -41.78 49.46
N ASP A 134 -6.38 -40.85 49.92
CA ASP A 134 -6.63 -40.06 51.12
C ASP A 134 -7.80 -39.08 50.93
N GLY A 135 -8.10 -38.68 49.68
CA GLY A 135 -9.24 -37.83 49.34
C GLY A 135 -10.61 -38.53 49.25
N ASP A 136 -10.66 -39.86 49.25
CA ASP A 136 -11.90 -40.67 49.14
C ASP A 136 -12.39 -41.21 50.50
N ASP A 137 -11.58 -41.08 51.57
CA ASP A 137 -11.90 -41.49 52.96
C ASP A 137 -12.34 -40.30 53.86
N ALA A 138 -12.81 -39.19 53.27
CA ALA A 138 -13.31 -38.00 53.98
C ALA A 138 -14.83 -37.79 53.87
#